data_AF-A0AAJ1BRP1-F1
#
_entry.id   AF-A0AAJ1BRP1-F1
#
_cell.length_a   1.000
_cell.length_b   1.000
_cell.length_c   1.000
_cell.angle_alpha   90.00
_cell.angle_beta   90.00
_cell.angle_gamma   90.00
#
_symmetry.space_group_name_H-M   'P 1'
#
loop_
_entity.id
_entity.type
_entity.pdbx_description
1 polymer ?
#
loop_
_entity_poly.entity_id
_entity_poly.type
_entity_poly.pdbx_seq_one_letter_code
_entity_poly.pdbx_strand_id
1 'polypeptide(L)'
;MLESAAQVGLESQDGPLTLDRFGAESARIGREIADRYHRYQIETEEVDDANPLPHRFLVKVGKVGLAKFIAKEMLMYFGQFDIILSRPCTYGVFSGPVGGFAPRPKLCVGCLRCTVQHPDFVTVEHNPDLMALGDSYTTHGHIAAIDEEAKKGIVPVRGQGYRGRFGGPGFDGMLTDMSEIVRPSRDGIHGRELIGTAVDVGSKPMHLSFDADGKLSGSTPEMFTIQVPFLFDLPPGDLGSNDFARVVDSTSRRIDTLSCLDAHTVARLGLDAPNIVPVLDNAEATHTSEFPAARLIELDGWNADAFEAAREATDAMIGVR
;
A
#
# COMPACT_ATOMS: atom_id res chain seq x y z
N MET A 1 22.73 7.27 -3.27
CA MET A 1 23.35 8.40 -2.56
C MET A 1 22.47 9.62 -2.78
N LEU A 2 21.46 9.77 -1.94
CA LEU A 2 20.71 11.02 -1.82
C LEU A 2 21.28 11.66 -0.57
N GLU A 3 22.12 12.67 -0.78
CA GLU A 3 22.56 13.54 0.30
C GLU A 3 21.29 14.05 1.00
N SER A 4 21.20 13.79 2.30
CA SER A 4 20.23 14.42 3.17
C SER A 4 20.19 15.91 2.83
N ALA A 5 19.00 16.46 2.59
CA ALA A 5 18.78 17.89 2.38
C ALA A 5 19.10 18.74 3.63
N ALA A 6 19.97 18.26 4.52
CA ALA A 6 20.48 18.92 5.71
C ALA A 6 21.60 19.93 5.44
N GLN A 7 22.07 20.09 4.20
CA GLN A 7 23.00 21.17 3.82
C GLN A 7 22.43 22.07 2.73
N VAL A 8 21.32 22.75 3.04
CA VAL A 8 21.22 24.13 2.55
C VAL A 8 22.30 24.87 3.32
N GLY A 9 23.38 25.25 2.63
CA GLY A 9 24.47 26.04 3.20
C GLY A 9 23.92 27.34 3.78
N LEU A 10 23.52 27.30 5.06
CA LEU A 10 23.26 28.47 5.87
C LEU A 10 24.63 29.10 6.08
N GLU A 11 25.00 30.03 5.21
CA GLU A 11 26.05 30.99 5.54
C GLU A 11 25.73 31.55 6.93
N SER A 12 26.67 31.41 7.86
CA SER A 12 26.53 31.89 9.23
C SER A 12 26.40 33.42 9.18
N GLN A 13 25.18 33.93 9.12
CA GLN A 13 24.93 35.35 9.29
C GLN A 13 24.90 35.64 10.79
N ASP A 14 25.92 36.36 11.25
CA ASP A 14 26.06 36.83 12.62
C ASP A 14 24.95 37.87 12.95
N GLY A 15 24.03 37.47 13.83
CA GLY A 15 23.15 38.38 14.56
C GLY A 15 21.64 38.08 14.46
N PRO A 16 20.84 38.56 15.42
CA PRO A 16 19.39 38.35 15.43
C PRO A 16 18.71 39.02 14.23
N LEU A 17 17.93 38.25 13.48
CA LEU A 17 17.11 38.76 12.38
C LEU A 17 15.98 39.64 12.93
N THR A 18 15.78 40.82 12.34
CA THR A 18 14.57 41.61 12.58
C THR A 18 13.36 40.90 11.96
N LEU A 19 12.15 41.15 12.47
CA LEU A 19 10.91 40.49 12.01
C LEU A 19 10.71 40.60 10.48
N ASP A 20 10.99 41.77 9.91
CA ASP A 20 10.87 42.02 8.47
C ASP A 20 11.92 41.24 7.66
N ARG A 21 13.16 41.14 8.17
CA ARG A 21 14.22 40.33 7.55
C ARG A 21 13.91 38.85 7.65
N PHE A 22 13.38 38.39 8.78
CA PHE A 22 12.91 37.01 8.93
C PHE A 22 11.82 36.68 7.92
N GLY A 23 10.85 37.57 7.70
CA GLY A 23 9.80 37.37 6.70
C GLY A 23 10.34 37.28 5.27
N ALA A 24 11.25 38.19 4.89
CA ALA A 24 11.87 38.19 3.57
C ALA A 24 12.76 36.96 3.34
N GLU A 25 13.56 36.59 4.33
CA GLU A 25 14.48 35.44 4.25
C GLU A 25 13.70 34.12 4.24
N SER A 26 12.65 33.99 5.06
CA SER A 26 11.75 32.83 5.05
C SER A 26 11.03 32.68 3.71
N ALA A 27 10.61 33.78 3.09
CA ALA A 27 10.01 33.75 1.76
C ALA A 27 11.01 33.35 0.67
N ARG A 28 12.27 33.82 0.76
CA ARG A 28 13.36 33.42 -0.16
C ARG A 28 13.65 31.92 -0.03
N ILE A 29 13.87 31.44 1.19
CA ILE A 29 14.11 30.02 1.49
C ILE A 29 12.91 29.17 1.04
N GLY A 30 11.68 29.60 1.33
CA GLY A 30 10.48 28.90 0.90
C GLY A 30 10.37 28.79 -0.62
N ARG A 31 10.77 29.83 -1.37
CA ARG A 31 10.81 29.79 -2.83
C ARG A 31 11.93 28.89 -3.36
N GLU A 32 13.13 28.96 -2.79
CA GLU A 32 14.24 28.06 -3.16
C GLU A 32 13.90 26.59 -2.90
N ILE A 33 13.21 26.28 -1.80
CA ILE A 33 12.71 24.94 -1.50
C ILE A 33 11.66 24.52 -2.53
N ALA A 34 10.70 25.40 -2.87
CA ALA A 34 9.69 25.11 -3.88
C ALA A 34 10.29 24.86 -5.27
N ASP A 35 11.29 25.65 -5.67
CA ASP A 35 11.97 25.52 -6.96
C ASP A 35 12.84 24.24 -7.04
N ARG A 36 13.30 23.71 -5.89
CA ARG A 36 14.06 22.45 -5.79
C ARG A 36 13.20 21.24 -5.43
N TYR A 37 11.91 21.44 -5.19
CA TYR A 37 11.02 20.38 -4.71
C TYR A 37 10.76 19.36 -5.82
N HIS A 38 11.41 18.20 -5.71
CA HIS A 38 11.03 17.03 -6.48
C HIS A 38 9.85 16.35 -5.80
N ARG A 39 8.71 16.33 -6.51
CA ARG A 39 7.51 15.64 -6.06
C ARG A 39 7.83 14.16 -5.86
N TYR A 40 7.74 13.71 -4.62
CA TYR A 40 7.79 12.28 -4.32
C TYR A 40 6.63 11.57 -5.01
N GLN A 41 6.96 10.59 -5.86
CA GLN A 41 6.01 9.86 -6.68
C GLN A 41 6.33 8.37 -6.61
N ILE A 42 5.32 7.59 -6.29
CA ILE A 42 5.35 6.14 -6.44
C ILE A 42 4.79 5.84 -7.83
N GLU A 43 5.60 5.25 -8.68
CA GLU A 43 5.15 4.78 -9.99
C GLU A 43 4.20 3.61 -9.81
N THR A 44 3.00 3.73 -10.36
CA THR A 44 2.00 2.66 -10.37
C THR A 44 1.81 2.20 -11.80
N GLU A 45 2.17 0.95 -12.07
CA GLU A 45 1.86 0.26 -13.32
C GLU A 45 0.92 -0.90 -13.01
N GLU A 46 -0.08 -1.11 -13.86
CA GLU A 46 -0.95 -2.28 -13.72
C GLU A 46 -0.14 -3.52 -14.09
N VAL A 47 -0.08 -4.48 -13.16
CA VAL A 47 0.63 -5.75 -13.33
C VAL A 47 -0.36 -6.89 -13.41
N ASP A 48 0.01 -7.95 -14.12
CA ASP A 48 -0.79 -9.18 -14.12
C ASP A 48 -0.47 -10.05 -12.90
N ASP A 49 -1.48 -10.77 -12.42
CA ASP A 49 -1.35 -11.60 -11.22
C ASP A 49 -0.52 -12.83 -11.59
N ALA A 50 0.58 -13.06 -10.88
CA ALA A 50 1.39 -14.26 -11.05
C ALA A 50 0.56 -15.53 -10.74
N ASN A 51 -0.36 -15.43 -9.79
CA ASN A 51 -1.33 -16.47 -9.46
C ASN A 51 -2.73 -15.83 -9.32
N PRO A 52 -3.58 -15.91 -10.36
CA PRO A 52 -4.86 -15.20 -10.35
C PRO A 52 -5.85 -15.83 -9.37
N LEU A 53 -6.60 -14.98 -8.67
CA LEU A 53 -7.66 -15.43 -7.77
C LEU A 53 -8.78 -16.16 -8.52
N PRO A 54 -9.47 -17.10 -7.85
CA PRO A 54 -10.68 -17.70 -8.40
C PRO A 54 -11.72 -16.61 -8.70
N HIS A 55 -12.29 -16.65 -9.91
CA HIS A 55 -13.27 -15.66 -10.35
C HIS A 55 -14.53 -15.70 -9.47
N ARG A 56 -15.21 -14.56 -9.31
CA ARG A 56 -16.35 -14.42 -8.38
C ARG A 56 -17.56 -15.28 -8.71
N PHE A 57 -17.85 -15.46 -10.01
CA PHE A 57 -19.05 -16.13 -10.47
C PHE A 57 -18.77 -17.20 -11.51
N LEU A 58 -19.24 -18.42 -11.28
CA LEU A 58 -19.27 -19.48 -12.25
C LEU A 58 -20.44 -19.24 -13.22
N VAL A 59 -20.14 -19.22 -14.52
CA VAL A 59 -21.17 -19.06 -15.57
C VAL A 59 -21.33 -20.38 -16.29
N LYS A 60 -22.49 -21.02 -16.11
CA LYS A 60 -22.84 -22.28 -16.74
C LYS A 60 -23.81 -22.04 -17.88
N VAL A 61 -23.52 -22.65 -19.03
CA VAL A 61 -24.36 -22.57 -20.22
C VAL A 61 -24.74 -23.98 -20.69
N GLY A 62 -26.03 -24.28 -20.70
CA GLY A 62 -26.57 -25.52 -21.25
C GLY A 62 -26.41 -25.57 -22.76
N LYS A 63 -25.47 -26.38 -23.26
CA LYS A 63 -25.12 -26.46 -24.69
C LYS A 63 -26.33 -26.78 -25.59
N VAL A 64 -27.19 -27.69 -25.15
CA VAL A 64 -28.40 -28.09 -25.90
C VAL A 64 -29.41 -26.95 -25.99
N GLY A 65 -29.65 -26.27 -24.86
CA GLY A 65 -30.57 -25.13 -24.81
C GLY A 65 -30.08 -23.97 -25.68
N LEU A 66 -28.79 -23.64 -25.60
CA LEU A 66 -28.17 -22.63 -26.45
C LEU A 66 -28.25 -22.99 -27.94
N ALA A 67 -27.97 -24.25 -28.31
CA ALA A 67 -28.07 -24.69 -29.70
C ALA A 67 -29.51 -24.60 -30.24
N LYS A 68 -30.50 -24.99 -29.44
CA LYS A 68 -31.93 -24.85 -29.78
C LYS A 68 -32.32 -23.39 -29.98
N PHE A 69 -31.82 -22.50 -29.11
CA PHE A 69 -32.05 -21.06 -29.21
C PHE A 69 -31.43 -20.49 -30.50
N ILE A 70 -30.19 -20.83 -30.81
CA ILE A 70 -29.51 -20.42 -32.05
C ILE A 70 -30.26 -20.92 -33.28
N ALA A 71 -30.70 -22.18 -33.31
CA ALA A 71 -31.47 -22.72 -34.44
C ALA A 71 -32.78 -21.94 -34.67
N LYS A 72 -33.45 -21.53 -33.59
CA LYS A 72 -34.64 -20.69 -33.66
C LYS A 72 -34.32 -19.29 -34.19
N GLU A 73 -33.25 -18.65 -33.71
CA GLU A 73 -32.81 -17.34 -34.19
C GLU A 73 -32.37 -17.38 -35.66
N MET A 74 -31.65 -18.42 -36.08
CA MET A 74 -31.25 -18.64 -37.48
C MET A 74 -32.45 -18.75 -38.41
N LEU A 75 -33.56 -19.36 -37.95
CA LEU A 75 -34.79 -19.45 -38.73
C LEU A 75 -35.53 -18.11 -38.82
N MET A 76 -35.52 -17.31 -37.74
CA MET A 76 -36.25 -16.04 -37.67
C MET A 76 -35.49 -14.87 -38.34
N TYR A 77 -34.17 -14.82 -38.18
CA TYR A 77 -33.31 -13.70 -38.59
C TYR A 77 -32.28 -14.13 -39.64
N PHE A 78 -32.69 -15.03 -40.55
CA PHE A 78 -31.81 -15.64 -41.54
C PHE A 78 -30.92 -14.61 -42.25
N GLY A 79 -29.60 -14.82 -42.21
CA GLY A 79 -28.60 -13.93 -42.80
C GLY A 79 -28.11 -12.77 -41.90
N GLN A 80 -28.72 -12.55 -40.73
CA GLN A 80 -28.32 -11.49 -39.78
C GLN A 80 -27.48 -12.05 -38.63
N PHE A 81 -26.25 -12.50 -38.94
CA PHE A 81 -25.37 -13.16 -37.97
C PHE A 81 -25.01 -12.29 -36.76
N ASP A 82 -24.93 -10.97 -36.93
CA ASP A 82 -24.66 -10.05 -35.83
C ASP A 82 -25.76 -10.10 -34.74
N ILE A 83 -27.01 -10.31 -35.15
CA ILE A 83 -28.14 -10.44 -34.22
C ILE A 83 -28.17 -11.85 -33.61
N ILE A 84 -28.02 -12.88 -34.45
CA ILE A 84 -28.06 -14.29 -34.03
C ILE A 84 -26.92 -14.65 -33.07
N LEU A 85 -25.78 -14.00 -33.18
CA LEU A 85 -24.62 -14.18 -32.31
C LEU A 85 -24.50 -13.10 -31.24
N SER A 86 -25.34 -12.06 -31.27
CA SER A 86 -25.43 -11.12 -30.16
C SER A 86 -25.88 -11.87 -28.90
N ARG A 87 -25.12 -11.67 -27.82
CA ARG A 87 -25.47 -12.22 -26.51
C ARG A 87 -25.61 -11.07 -25.53
N PRO A 88 -26.56 -11.13 -24.59
CA PRO A 88 -26.98 -9.96 -23.81
C PRO A 88 -26.04 -9.56 -22.67
N CYS A 89 -24.73 -9.81 -22.81
CA CYS A 89 -23.75 -9.41 -21.82
C CYS A 89 -23.00 -8.17 -22.27
N THR A 90 -23.30 -7.04 -21.64
CA THR A 90 -22.56 -5.78 -21.78
C THR A 90 -21.08 -5.93 -21.39
N TYR A 91 -20.78 -6.88 -20.51
CA TYR A 91 -19.42 -7.17 -20.02
C TYR A 91 -18.68 -8.21 -20.88
N GLY A 92 -19.29 -8.70 -21.98
CA GLY A 92 -18.62 -9.61 -22.90
C GLY A 92 -18.38 -11.04 -22.38
N VAL A 93 -19.09 -11.50 -21.34
CA VAL A 93 -18.96 -12.87 -20.81
C VAL A 93 -19.17 -13.94 -21.88
N PHE A 94 -20.08 -13.70 -22.83
CA PHE A 94 -20.39 -14.63 -23.93
C PHE A 94 -19.73 -14.24 -25.25
N SER A 95 -18.76 -13.32 -25.22
CA SER A 95 -18.01 -12.90 -26.41
C SER A 95 -16.91 -13.92 -26.74
N GLY A 96 -16.64 -14.12 -28.03
CA GLY A 96 -15.55 -14.99 -28.50
C GLY A 96 -15.87 -15.78 -29.77
N PRO A 97 -14.88 -16.49 -30.32
CA PRO A 97 -14.99 -17.19 -31.61
C PRO A 97 -15.96 -18.38 -31.57
N VAL A 98 -16.13 -19.00 -30.41
CA VAL A 98 -17.11 -20.10 -30.20
C VAL A 98 -18.44 -19.61 -29.62
N GLY A 99 -18.66 -18.28 -29.59
CA GLY A 99 -19.84 -17.66 -29.01
C GLY A 99 -20.08 -18.04 -27.54
N GLY A 100 -21.32 -17.87 -27.08
CA GLY A 100 -21.72 -18.18 -25.70
C GLY A 100 -21.55 -19.64 -25.24
N PHE A 101 -21.03 -20.55 -26.07
CA PHE A 101 -20.77 -21.95 -25.71
C PHE A 101 -19.56 -22.13 -24.77
N ALA A 102 -18.62 -21.17 -24.76
CA ALA A 102 -17.52 -21.12 -23.81
C ALA A 102 -17.53 -19.74 -23.12
N PRO A 103 -18.34 -19.55 -22.06
CA PRO A 103 -18.38 -18.29 -21.36
C PRO A 103 -17.02 -17.96 -20.75
N ARG A 104 -16.77 -16.67 -20.51
CA ARG A 104 -15.58 -16.11 -19.85
C ARG A 104 -15.96 -15.64 -18.44
N PRO A 105 -15.90 -16.51 -17.41
CA PRO A 105 -16.39 -16.19 -16.07
C PRO A 105 -15.68 -14.99 -15.42
N LYS A 106 -14.41 -14.77 -15.77
CA LYS A 106 -13.60 -13.62 -15.30
C LYS A 106 -14.20 -12.24 -15.61
N LEU A 107 -15.08 -12.14 -16.61
CA LEU A 107 -15.75 -10.89 -16.98
C LEU A 107 -17.12 -10.71 -16.32
N CYS A 108 -17.59 -11.70 -15.54
CA CYS A 108 -18.93 -11.68 -14.98
C CYS A 108 -18.98 -10.85 -13.69
N VAL A 109 -19.84 -9.82 -13.68
CA VAL A 109 -20.06 -8.97 -12.50
C VAL A 109 -21.30 -9.36 -11.69
N GLY A 110 -22.02 -10.40 -12.11
CA GLY A 110 -23.22 -10.87 -11.39
C GLY A 110 -24.45 -9.99 -11.54
N CYS A 111 -24.62 -9.29 -12.67
CA CYS A 111 -25.82 -8.47 -12.92
C CYS A 111 -27.10 -9.27 -13.19
N LEU A 112 -26.99 -10.60 -13.37
CA LEU A 112 -28.09 -11.55 -13.60
C LEU A 112 -28.99 -11.27 -14.82
N ARG A 113 -28.66 -10.30 -15.68
CA ARG A 113 -29.44 -10.01 -16.89
C ARG A 113 -29.55 -11.23 -17.81
N CYS A 114 -28.47 -11.97 -17.97
CA CYS A 114 -28.43 -13.15 -18.84
C CYS A 114 -29.27 -14.32 -18.32
N THR A 115 -29.32 -14.52 -17.00
CA THR A 115 -30.15 -15.57 -16.38
C THR A 115 -31.62 -15.20 -16.44
N VAL A 116 -31.97 -13.91 -16.34
CA VAL A 116 -33.36 -13.43 -16.48
C VAL A 116 -33.86 -13.56 -17.92
N GLN A 117 -33.02 -13.22 -18.91
CA GLN A 117 -33.41 -13.29 -20.33
C GLN A 117 -33.41 -14.72 -20.89
N HIS A 118 -32.51 -15.57 -20.41
CA HIS A 118 -32.35 -16.95 -20.87
C HIS A 118 -32.32 -17.95 -19.70
N PRO A 119 -33.42 -18.05 -18.92
CA PRO A 119 -33.46 -18.90 -17.72
C PRO A 119 -33.31 -20.39 -18.05
N ASP A 120 -33.69 -20.82 -19.25
CA ASP A 120 -33.67 -22.23 -19.66
C ASP A 120 -32.26 -22.82 -19.81
N PHE A 121 -31.24 -21.99 -20.00
CA PHE A 121 -29.89 -22.47 -20.32
C PHE A 121 -28.73 -21.65 -19.78
N VAL A 122 -28.97 -20.53 -19.09
CA VAL A 122 -27.90 -19.75 -18.44
C VAL A 122 -28.09 -19.75 -16.94
N THR A 123 -27.07 -20.18 -16.21
CA THR A 123 -27.03 -20.13 -14.74
C THR A 123 -25.75 -19.45 -14.30
N VAL A 124 -25.87 -18.54 -13.33
CA VAL A 124 -24.75 -17.85 -12.70
C VAL A 124 -24.74 -18.24 -11.24
N GLU A 125 -23.66 -18.86 -10.79
CA GLU A 125 -23.47 -19.34 -9.43
C GLU A 125 -22.28 -18.63 -8.79
N HIS A 126 -22.27 -18.53 -7.46
CA HIS A 126 -21.07 -18.09 -6.75
C HIS A 126 -19.99 -19.16 -6.82
N ASN A 127 -18.72 -18.75 -6.96
CA ASN A 127 -17.61 -19.68 -6.96
C ASN A 127 -17.28 -20.14 -5.53
N PRO A 128 -17.43 -21.43 -5.19
CA PRO A 128 -17.12 -21.95 -3.86
C PRO A 128 -15.63 -21.83 -3.53
N ASP A 129 -14.74 -21.93 -4.52
CA ASP A 129 -13.29 -21.85 -4.31
C ASP A 129 -12.88 -20.45 -3.84
N LEU A 130 -13.53 -19.41 -4.37
CA LEU A 130 -13.33 -18.04 -3.89
C LEU A 130 -13.87 -17.88 -2.46
N MET A 131 -15.06 -18.42 -2.18
CA MET A 131 -15.67 -18.33 -0.85
C MET A 131 -14.87 -19.06 0.23
N ALA A 132 -14.10 -20.08 -0.17
CA ALA A 132 -13.21 -20.83 0.71
C ALA A 132 -11.90 -20.09 1.04
N LEU A 133 -11.58 -18.99 0.34
CA LEU A 133 -10.40 -18.18 0.65
C LEU A 133 -10.60 -17.36 1.94
N GLY A 134 -9.53 -17.27 2.71
CA GLY A 134 -9.47 -16.57 3.98
C GLY A 134 -9.31 -17.51 5.16
N ASP A 135 -9.39 -16.94 6.35
CA ASP A 135 -9.22 -17.60 7.63
C ASP A 135 -10.04 -16.86 8.71
N SER A 136 -9.64 -16.98 9.97
CA SER A 136 -10.31 -16.26 11.08
C SER A 136 -10.13 -14.74 11.02
N TYR A 137 -9.13 -14.23 10.30
CA TYR A 137 -8.76 -12.81 10.24
C TYR A 137 -9.14 -12.17 8.91
N THR A 138 -9.00 -12.90 7.81
CA THR A 138 -9.21 -12.41 6.45
C THR A 138 -10.37 -13.11 5.79
N THR A 139 -11.18 -12.36 5.05
CA THR A 139 -12.24 -12.93 4.21
C THR A 139 -11.79 -12.91 2.76
N HIS A 140 -12.42 -13.73 1.90
CA HIS A 140 -12.26 -13.62 0.44
C HIS A 140 -12.47 -12.20 -0.10
N GLY A 141 -13.30 -11.39 0.58
CA GLY A 141 -13.52 -9.98 0.24
C GLY A 141 -12.30 -9.11 0.54
N HIS A 142 -11.62 -9.34 1.67
CA HIS A 142 -10.37 -8.65 2.01
C HIS A 142 -9.27 -9.01 1.02
N ILE A 143 -9.09 -10.32 0.75
CA ILE A 143 -8.08 -10.82 -0.17
C ILE A 143 -8.28 -10.24 -1.58
N ALA A 144 -9.51 -10.25 -2.10
CA ALA A 144 -9.80 -9.69 -3.41
C ALA A 144 -9.60 -8.16 -3.49
N ALA A 145 -9.78 -7.44 -2.38
CA ALA A 145 -9.51 -6.00 -2.34
C ALA A 145 -8.00 -5.72 -2.35
N ILE A 146 -7.24 -6.44 -1.52
CA ILE A 146 -5.77 -6.33 -1.45
C ILE A 146 -5.12 -6.71 -2.79
N ASP A 147 -5.61 -7.77 -3.44
CA ASP A 147 -5.16 -8.19 -4.76
C ASP A 147 -5.41 -7.11 -5.82
N GLU A 148 -6.60 -6.50 -5.83
CA GLU A 148 -6.90 -5.40 -6.76
C GLU A 148 -6.05 -4.14 -6.49
N GLU A 149 -5.81 -3.82 -5.21
CA GLU A 149 -4.93 -2.72 -4.79
C GLU A 149 -3.48 -2.96 -5.22
N ALA A 150 -2.96 -4.17 -5.00
CA ALA A 150 -1.61 -4.55 -5.39
C ALA A 150 -1.45 -4.56 -6.92
N LYS A 151 -2.47 -5.03 -7.64
CA LYS A 151 -2.48 -5.12 -9.10
C LYS A 151 -2.45 -3.75 -9.78
N LYS A 152 -3.29 -2.82 -9.30
CA LYS A 152 -3.55 -1.54 -9.99
C LYS A 152 -2.92 -0.32 -9.31
N GLY A 153 -2.49 -0.44 -8.06
CA GLY A 153 -2.01 0.68 -7.24
C GLY A 153 -3.11 1.68 -6.87
N ILE A 154 -4.38 1.27 -6.85
CA ILE A 154 -5.53 2.14 -6.51
C ILE A 154 -6.51 1.44 -5.57
N VAL A 155 -7.23 2.24 -4.78
CA VAL A 155 -8.30 1.73 -3.91
C VAL A 155 -9.50 1.26 -4.77
N PRO A 156 -10.07 0.06 -4.51
CA PRO A 156 -11.15 -0.49 -5.30
C PRO A 156 -12.42 0.37 -5.21
N VAL A 157 -12.94 0.79 -6.36
CA VAL A 157 -14.18 1.58 -6.42
C VAL A 157 -15.37 0.64 -6.61
N ARG A 158 -16.32 0.68 -5.67
CA ARG A 158 -17.54 -0.14 -5.68
C ARG A 158 -18.79 0.72 -5.63
N GLY A 159 -19.87 0.23 -6.24
CA GLY A 159 -21.21 0.85 -6.19
C GLY A 159 -22.17 0.08 -5.29
N GLN A 160 -23.35 0.67 -5.04
CA GLN A 160 -24.32 0.26 -4.01
C GLN A 160 -23.77 0.52 -2.60
N GLY A 161 -24.44 1.38 -1.83
CA GLY A 161 -23.98 1.78 -0.49
C GLY A 161 -23.71 0.59 0.44
N TYR A 162 -22.97 0.85 1.53
CA TYR A 162 -22.58 -0.19 2.49
C TYR A 162 -23.80 -0.87 3.13
N ARG A 163 -23.87 -2.21 3.03
CA ARG A 163 -24.97 -3.05 3.55
C ARG A 163 -24.56 -3.91 4.75
N GLY A 164 -23.33 -3.73 5.23
CA GLY A 164 -22.78 -4.49 6.35
C GLY A 164 -23.25 -3.95 7.70
N ARG A 165 -22.61 -4.42 8.77
CA ARG A 165 -22.91 -3.96 10.13
C ARG A 165 -22.38 -2.54 10.32
N PHE A 166 -23.13 -1.71 11.05
CA PHE A 166 -22.73 -0.32 11.36
C PHE A 166 -21.39 -0.18 12.10
N GLY A 167 -20.91 -1.25 12.72
CA GLY A 167 -19.58 -1.30 13.29
C GLY A 167 -19.12 -2.72 13.56
N GLY A 168 -17.87 -2.84 13.99
CA GLY A 168 -17.18 -4.09 14.28
C GLY A 168 -16.00 -3.90 15.23
N PRO A 169 -15.18 -4.95 15.42
CA PRO A 169 -13.96 -4.85 16.22
C PRO A 169 -12.88 -4.00 15.54
N GLY A 170 -11.96 -3.44 16.33
CA GLY A 170 -10.80 -2.72 15.80
C GLY A 170 -11.19 -1.49 14.96
N PHE A 171 -10.66 -1.41 13.74
CA PHE A 171 -10.91 -0.29 12.82
C PHE A 171 -12.37 -0.20 12.35
N ASP A 172 -13.12 -1.30 12.32
CA ASP A 172 -14.55 -1.28 11.98
C ASP A 172 -15.41 -0.56 13.03
N GLY A 173 -14.85 -0.29 14.22
CA GLY A 173 -15.48 0.51 15.26
C GLY A 173 -15.17 2.01 15.18
N MET A 174 -14.32 2.43 14.23
CA MET A 174 -13.87 3.81 14.09
C MET A 174 -14.51 4.43 12.84
N LEU A 175 -15.14 5.59 13.02
CA LEU A 175 -15.67 6.39 11.90
C LEU A 175 -14.73 7.55 11.64
N THR A 176 -14.31 7.72 10.39
CA THR A 176 -13.50 8.87 9.97
C THR A 176 -14.36 10.14 9.98
N ASP A 177 -13.89 11.17 10.66
CA ASP A 177 -14.54 12.48 10.66
C ASP A 177 -14.40 13.16 9.28
N MET A 178 -15.37 13.98 8.91
CA MET A 178 -15.26 14.85 7.74
C MET A 178 -15.75 16.26 8.04
N SER A 179 -15.10 17.24 7.42
CA SER A 179 -15.57 18.62 7.48
C SER A 179 -16.60 18.86 6.38
N GLU A 180 -17.82 19.25 6.78
CA GLU A 180 -18.89 19.64 5.85
C GLU A 180 -18.91 21.16 5.62
N ILE A 181 -19.16 21.96 6.67
CA ILE A 181 -19.38 23.41 6.55
C ILE A 181 -18.19 24.22 7.10
N VAL A 182 -17.67 23.87 8.27
CA VAL A 182 -16.78 24.75 9.05
C VAL A 182 -15.42 24.95 8.41
N ARG A 183 -14.92 23.96 7.68
CA ARG A 183 -13.65 24.01 6.93
C ARG A 183 -13.79 23.23 5.63
N PRO A 184 -13.26 23.75 4.50
CA PRO A 184 -13.34 23.03 3.23
C PRO A 184 -12.45 21.78 3.27
N SER A 185 -12.97 20.68 2.73
CA SER A 185 -12.17 19.49 2.45
C SER A 185 -11.21 19.77 1.30
N ARG A 186 -9.95 19.31 1.42
CA ARG A 186 -8.94 19.48 0.37
C ARG A 186 -9.07 18.37 -0.68
N ASP A 187 -8.76 18.70 -1.92
CA ASP A 187 -8.68 17.73 -3.01
C ASP A 187 -7.37 16.94 -2.92
N GLY A 188 -7.45 15.63 -2.69
CA GLY A 188 -6.30 14.72 -2.62
C GLY A 188 -5.67 14.37 -3.97
N ILE A 189 -6.26 14.80 -5.09
CA ILE A 189 -5.76 14.61 -6.45
C ILE A 189 -5.10 15.90 -6.94
N HIS A 190 -5.87 17.01 -7.00
CA HIS A 190 -5.39 18.28 -7.57
C HIS A 190 -4.77 19.24 -6.55
N GLY A 191 -4.91 18.98 -5.24
CA GLY A 191 -4.27 19.75 -4.16
C GLY A 191 -3.22 18.94 -3.39
N ARG A 192 -2.79 17.80 -3.96
CA ARG A 192 -1.88 16.84 -3.34
C ARG A 192 -0.50 17.43 -3.03
N GLU A 193 -0.06 18.40 -3.82
CA GLU A 193 1.21 19.11 -3.64
C GLU A 193 1.31 19.84 -2.29
N LEU A 194 0.19 20.07 -1.60
CA LEU A 194 0.13 20.68 -0.28
C LEU A 194 -0.07 19.65 0.86
N ILE A 195 0.00 18.35 0.55
CA ILE A 195 -0.18 17.25 1.50
C ILE A 195 1.12 16.45 1.58
N GLY A 196 1.79 16.50 2.73
CA GLY A 196 2.95 15.68 3.04
C GLY A 196 2.56 14.41 3.78
N THR A 197 3.08 13.27 3.32
CA THR A 197 2.96 11.96 3.99
C THR A 197 4.23 11.56 4.73
N ALA A 198 5.26 12.42 4.69
CA ALA A 198 6.53 12.16 5.34
C ALA A 198 6.35 12.08 6.86
N VAL A 199 7.06 11.15 7.48
CA VAL A 199 7.01 10.89 8.92
C VAL A 199 8.42 10.89 9.46
N ASP A 200 8.62 11.55 10.60
CA ASP A 200 9.86 11.47 11.35
C ASP A 200 9.80 10.32 12.34
N VAL A 201 10.79 9.44 12.30
CA VAL A 201 10.97 8.30 13.19
C VAL A 201 12.10 8.65 14.17
N GLY A 202 11.79 8.68 15.47
CA GLY A 202 12.77 8.96 16.52
C GLY A 202 12.22 9.78 17.67
N SER A 203 13.12 10.39 18.45
CA SER A 203 12.80 11.16 19.64
C SER A 203 12.75 12.66 19.36
N LYS A 204 11.77 13.35 19.96
CA LYS A 204 11.64 14.81 19.90
C LYS A 204 11.53 15.37 21.32
N PRO A 205 12.33 16.38 21.70
CA PRO A 205 12.14 17.08 22.97
C PRO A 205 10.80 17.82 22.96
N MET A 206 10.17 17.96 24.14
CA MET A 206 8.89 18.65 24.30
C MET A 206 8.93 20.12 23.84
N HIS A 207 10.09 20.75 23.96
CA HIS A 207 10.36 22.11 23.51
C HIS A 207 11.84 22.26 23.17
N LEU A 208 12.15 23.22 22.30
CA LEU A 208 13.52 23.63 22.02
C LEU A 208 13.88 24.78 22.96
N SER A 209 15.10 24.76 23.51
CA SER A 209 15.64 25.85 24.31
C SER A 209 16.78 26.51 23.56
N PHE A 210 16.92 27.82 23.69
CA PHE A 210 17.94 28.61 23.01
C PHE A 210 18.74 29.43 24.02
N ASP A 211 20.05 29.48 23.86
CA ASP A 211 20.91 30.34 24.67
C ASP A 211 20.82 31.82 24.25
N ALA A 212 21.57 32.69 24.95
CA ALA A 212 21.57 34.12 24.68
C ALA A 212 22.08 34.49 23.26
N ASP A 213 22.83 33.59 22.64
CA ASP A 213 23.36 33.74 21.27
C ASP A 213 22.41 33.12 20.22
N GLY A 214 21.25 32.59 20.65
CA GLY A 214 20.26 31.97 19.77
C GLY A 214 20.62 30.56 19.30
N LYS A 215 21.61 29.90 19.94
CA LYS A 215 21.94 28.50 19.65
C LYS A 215 21.09 27.55 20.46
N LEU A 216 20.78 26.39 19.88
CA LEU A 216 20.09 25.31 20.57
C LEU A 216 20.88 24.91 21.82
N SER A 217 20.18 24.90 22.95
CA SER A 217 20.67 24.44 24.25
C SER A 217 19.82 23.23 24.69
N GLY A 218 20.48 22.22 25.26
CA GLY A 218 19.81 20.99 25.70
C GLY A 218 19.73 19.89 24.63
N SER A 219 18.81 18.95 24.85
CA SER A 219 18.58 17.80 23.96
C SER A 219 18.02 18.25 22.61
N THR A 220 18.61 17.76 21.52
CA THR A 220 18.11 17.97 20.16
C THR A 220 17.27 16.78 19.71
N PRO A 221 16.39 16.94 18.71
CA PRO A 221 15.68 15.81 18.12
C PRO A 221 16.67 14.80 17.52
N GLU A 222 16.50 13.52 17.84
CA GLU A 222 17.26 12.41 17.27
C GLU A 222 16.29 11.57 16.44
N MET A 223 16.29 11.80 15.12
CA MET A 223 15.29 11.24 14.23
C MET A 223 15.77 11.22 12.78
N PHE A 224 15.14 10.37 11.97
CA PHE A 224 15.24 10.41 10.51
C PHE A 224 13.84 10.40 9.89
N THR A 225 13.74 10.87 8.65
CA THR A 225 12.46 10.97 7.94
C THR A 225 12.31 9.81 6.94
N ILE A 226 11.09 9.30 6.80
CA ILE A 226 10.64 8.39 5.74
C ILE A 226 9.50 9.07 4.96
N GLN A 227 9.29 8.70 3.69
CA GLN A 227 8.33 9.41 2.81
C GLN A 227 6.87 8.98 3.00
N VAL A 228 6.65 7.80 3.58
CA VAL A 228 5.32 7.20 3.72
C VAL A 228 5.10 6.65 5.14
N PRO A 229 3.86 6.70 5.67
CA PRO A 229 3.55 6.34 7.05
C PRO A 229 3.28 4.83 7.22
N PHE A 230 4.00 3.99 6.49
CA PHE A 230 3.90 2.53 6.60
C PHE A 230 5.27 1.91 6.35
N LEU A 231 5.50 0.76 6.98
CA LEU A 231 6.70 -0.04 6.85
C LEU A 231 6.33 -1.44 6.37
N PHE A 232 7.30 -2.16 5.82
CA PHE A 232 7.11 -3.57 5.47
C PHE A 232 7.56 -4.45 6.62
N ASP A 233 6.72 -5.38 7.03
CA ASP A 233 7.07 -6.44 7.94
C ASP A 233 6.80 -7.79 7.27
N LEU A 234 7.74 -8.72 7.39
CA LEU A 234 7.58 -10.05 6.84
C LEU A 234 6.69 -10.87 7.76
N PRO A 235 5.72 -11.63 7.23
CA PRO A 235 4.96 -12.55 8.06
C PRO A 235 5.93 -13.58 8.68
N PRO A 236 5.67 -14.01 9.92
CA PRO A 236 6.53 -14.98 10.60
C PRO A 236 6.53 -16.32 9.86
N GLY A 237 7.69 -16.99 9.86
CA GLY A 237 7.87 -18.32 9.26
C GLY A 237 8.81 -18.33 8.06
N ASP A 238 9.01 -19.52 7.48
CA ASP A 238 9.80 -19.69 6.27
C ASP A 238 8.90 -19.54 5.04
N LEU A 239 9.08 -18.45 4.30
CA LEU A 239 8.39 -18.18 3.04
C LEU A 239 8.91 -19.04 1.87
N GLY A 240 9.89 -19.91 2.12
CA GLY A 240 10.44 -20.85 1.15
C GLY A 240 11.26 -20.20 0.03
N SER A 241 11.50 -18.89 0.10
CA SER A 241 12.33 -18.16 -0.86
C SER A 241 12.97 -16.91 -0.23
N ASN A 242 14.19 -16.60 -0.67
CA ASN A 242 14.87 -15.34 -0.33
C ASN A 242 14.45 -14.18 -1.23
N ASP A 243 13.69 -14.46 -2.30
CA ASP A 243 13.33 -13.47 -3.30
C ASP A 243 12.44 -12.39 -2.71
N PHE A 244 11.54 -12.76 -1.80
CA PHE A 244 10.64 -11.79 -1.16
C PHE A 244 11.40 -10.78 -0.28
N ALA A 245 12.42 -11.20 0.46
CA ALA A 245 13.28 -10.28 1.22
C ALA A 245 14.01 -9.28 0.31
N ARG A 246 14.46 -9.72 -0.89
CA ARG A 246 15.08 -8.84 -1.89
C ARG A 246 14.08 -7.88 -2.53
N VAL A 247 12.86 -8.34 -2.80
CA VAL A 247 11.77 -7.49 -3.30
C VAL A 247 11.46 -6.40 -2.28
N VAL A 248 11.31 -6.76 -1.01
CA VAL A 248 11.03 -5.82 0.08
C VAL A 248 12.18 -4.81 0.27
N ASP A 249 13.46 -5.24 0.28
CA ASP A 249 14.63 -4.31 0.29
C ASP A 249 14.59 -3.32 -0.89
N SER A 250 14.40 -3.84 -2.10
CA SER A 250 14.37 -2.99 -3.30
C SER A 250 13.21 -2.01 -3.27
N THR A 251 12.06 -2.43 -2.74
CA THR A 251 10.84 -1.62 -2.67
C THR A 251 10.99 -0.53 -1.61
N SER A 252 11.46 -0.88 -0.41
CA SER A 252 11.65 0.09 0.67
C SER A 252 12.68 1.15 0.34
N ARG A 253 13.75 0.79 -0.37
CA ARG A 253 14.71 1.76 -0.92
C ARG A 253 14.09 2.67 -1.98
N ARG A 254 13.26 2.14 -2.88
CA ARG A 254 12.62 2.93 -3.96
C ARG A 254 11.60 3.94 -3.43
N ILE A 255 10.83 3.55 -2.43
CA ILE A 255 9.76 4.39 -1.85
C ILE A 255 10.23 5.11 -0.57
N ASP A 256 11.51 4.98 -0.20
CA ASP A 256 12.10 5.58 1.00
C ASP A 256 11.25 5.33 2.27
N THR A 257 11.04 4.04 2.55
CA THR A 257 10.49 3.55 3.81
C THR A 257 11.39 2.47 4.42
N LEU A 258 10.93 1.80 5.48
CA LEU A 258 11.64 0.77 6.22
C LEU A 258 11.10 -0.64 5.94
N SER A 259 11.94 -1.64 6.19
CA SER A 259 11.57 -3.06 6.13
C SER A 259 12.17 -3.84 7.29
N CYS A 260 11.31 -4.41 8.12
CA CYS A 260 11.68 -5.26 9.22
C CYS A 260 12.02 -6.66 8.71
N LEU A 261 13.24 -7.11 8.99
CA LEU A 261 13.75 -8.42 8.59
C LEU A 261 14.47 -9.06 9.78
N ASP A 262 14.29 -10.37 9.95
CA ASP A 262 15.09 -11.16 10.89
C ASP A 262 16.60 -10.93 10.68
N ALA A 263 17.33 -10.65 11.76
CA ALA A 263 18.74 -10.27 11.72
C ALA A 263 19.62 -11.34 11.05
N HIS A 264 19.36 -12.63 11.26
CA HIS A 264 20.09 -13.69 10.59
C HIS A 264 19.87 -13.67 9.07
N THR A 265 18.65 -13.35 8.63
CA THR A 265 18.33 -13.18 7.21
C THR A 265 19.07 -12.00 6.62
N VAL A 266 19.14 -10.87 7.33
CA VAL A 266 19.90 -9.67 6.90
C VAL A 266 21.39 -10.01 6.75
N ALA A 267 22.00 -10.61 7.75
CA ALA A 267 23.42 -10.99 7.74
C ALA A 267 23.74 -12.00 6.63
N ARG A 268 22.94 -13.06 6.50
CA ARG A 268 23.12 -14.12 5.50
C ARG A 268 23.01 -13.60 4.07
N LEU A 269 22.10 -12.66 3.82
CA LEU A 269 21.85 -12.14 2.47
C LEU A 269 22.64 -10.87 2.15
N GLY A 270 23.36 -10.30 3.13
CA GLY A 270 24.13 -9.06 2.98
C GLY A 270 23.23 -7.86 2.70
N LEU A 271 22.13 -7.73 3.43
CA LEU A 271 21.11 -6.69 3.21
C LEU A 271 21.24 -5.50 4.17
N ASP A 272 22.33 -5.38 4.93
CA ASP A 272 22.55 -4.24 5.81
C ASP A 272 22.51 -2.92 5.03
N ALA A 273 21.49 -2.10 5.27
CA ALA A 273 21.20 -0.90 4.52
C ALA A 273 20.31 0.06 5.34
N PRO A 274 20.31 1.37 5.02
CA PRO A 274 19.53 2.37 5.76
C PRO A 274 18.00 2.15 5.78
N ASN A 275 17.47 1.37 4.84
CA ASN A 275 16.03 1.06 4.72
C ASN A 275 15.67 -0.28 5.35
N ILE A 276 16.64 -1.05 5.82
CA ILE A 276 16.42 -2.33 6.49
C ILE A 276 16.48 -2.11 7.99
N VAL A 277 15.55 -2.73 8.70
CA VAL A 277 15.45 -2.78 10.16
C VAL A 277 15.70 -4.23 10.58
N PRO A 278 16.93 -4.58 10.97
CA PRO A 278 17.21 -5.88 11.57
C PRO A 278 16.40 -6.05 12.86
N VAL A 279 15.71 -7.18 12.98
CA VAL A 279 14.98 -7.58 14.20
C VAL A 279 15.80 -8.66 14.91
N LEU A 280 16.21 -8.39 16.14
CA LEU A 280 17.02 -9.28 16.97
C LEU A 280 16.23 -9.77 18.18
N ASP A 281 16.49 -10.99 18.63
CA ASP A 281 16.07 -11.43 19.96
C ASP A 281 16.87 -10.67 21.04
N ASN A 282 16.26 -10.47 22.21
CA ASN A 282 16.94 -9.85 23.35
C ASN A 282 18.24 -10.55 23.76
N ALA A 283 18.37 -11.85 23.54
CA ALA A 283 19.59 -12.61 23.81
C ALA A 283 20.76 -12.23 22.88
N GLU A 284 20.48 -11.61 21.73
CA GLU A 284 21.46 -11.25 20.70
C GLU A 284 21.69 -9.74 20.62
N ALA A 285 21.26 -8.97 21.62
CA ALA A 285 21.32 -7.51 21.62
C ALA A 285 22.74 -6.93 21.41
N THR A 286 23.81 -7.66 21.74
CA THR A 286 25.19 -7.20 21.48
C THR A 286 25.61 -7.30 20.00
N HIS A 287 24.86 -8.07 19.19
CA HIS A 287 25.12 -8.25 17.76
C HIS A 287 24.57 -7.10 16.91
N THR A 288 23.98 -6.05 17.51
CA THR A 288 23.57 -4.85 16.75
C THR A 288 24.74 -4.17 16.02
N SER A 289 25.97 -4.34 16.53
CA SER A 289 27.20 -3.86 15.89
C SER A 289 27.48 -4.49 14.51
N GLU A 290 26.81 -5.61 14.17
CA GLU A 290 26.93 -6.27 12.86
C GLU A 290 26.21 -5.50 11.73
N PHE A 291 25.36 -4.52 12.07
CA PHE A 291 24.52 -3.78 11.13
C PHE A 291 24.82 -2.26 11.14
N PRO A 292 26.05 -1.84 10.76
CA PRO A 292 26.44 -0.43 10.82
C PRO A 292 25.72 0.49 9.82
N ALA A 293 25.10 -0.05 8.76
CA ALA A 293 24.38 0.77 7.79
C ALA A 293 22.89 1.00 8.15
N ALA A 294 22.34 0.22 9.07
CA ALA A 294 20.97 0.35 9.54
C ALA A 294 20.77 1.68 10.29
N ARG A 295 19.62 2.35 10.05
CA ARG A 295 19.23 3.56 10.80
C ARG A 295 18.44 3.24 12.07
N LEU A 296 17.76 2.10 12.06
CA LEU A 296 16.91 1.60 13.14
C LEU A 296 17.13 0.09 13.23
N ILE A 297 17.25 -0.41 14.45
CA ILE A 297 17.33 -1.84 14.77
C ILE A 297 16.25 -2.11 15.83
N GLU A 298 15.51 -3.21 15.70
CA GLU A 298 14.44 -3.57 16.65
C GLU A 298 14.81 -4.78 17.49
N LEU A 299 14.49 -4.73 18.79
CA LEU A 299 14.54 -5.87 19.70
C LEU A 299 13.15 -6.51 19.83
N ASP A 300 13.09 -7.84 19.76
CA ASP A 300 11.86 -8.63 19.94
C ASP A 300 11.46 -8.69 21.42
N GLY A 301 10.63 -7.73 21.84
CA GLY A 301 10.15 -7.57 23.20
C GLY A 301 11.07 -6.73 24.10
N TRP A 302 10.48 -6.19 25.17
CA TRP A 302 11.18 -5.31 26.11
C TRP A 302 12.08 -6.07 27.09
N ASN A 303 13.36 -5.72 27.11
CA ASN A 303 14.31 -6.06 28.17
C ASN A 303 15.29 -4.90 28.37
N ALA A 304 15.37 -4.37 29.60
CA ALA A 304 16.16 -3.19 29.90
C ALA A 304 17.67 -3.40 29.69
N ASP A 305 18.21 -4.56 30.12
CA ASP A 305 19.63 -4.87 30.00
C ASP A 305 20.01 -5.07 28.52
N ALA A 306 19.14 -5.76 27.76
CA ALA A 306 19.31 -5.95 26.33
C ALA A 306 19.23 -4.62 25.57
N PHE A 307 18.29 -3.75 25.91
CA PHE A 307 18.14 -2.44 25.28
C PHE A 307 19.40 -1.56 25.50
N GLU A 308 19.93 -1.53 26.72
CA GLU A 308 21.17 -0.79 27.01
C GLU A 308 22.37 -1.40 26.29
N ALA A 309 22.51 -2.73 26.29
CA ALA A 309 23.58 -3.41 25.56
C ALA A 309 23.52 -3.14 24.05
N ALA A 310 22.32 -3.14 23.46
CA ALA A 310 22.12 -2.80 22.05
C ALA A 310 22.51 -1.35 21.76
N ARG A 311 22.07 -0.41 22.62
CA ARG A 311 22.36 1.02 22.49
C ARG A 311 23.86 1.33 22.63
N GLU A 312 24.59 0.60 23.45
CA GLU A 312 26.04 0.76 23.59
C GLU A 312 26.83 0.18 22.38
N ALA A 313 26.24 -0.77 21.65
CA ALA A 313 26.92 -1.50 20.58
C ALA A 313 26.73 -0.88 19.17
N THR A 314 25.82 0.07 18.99
CA THR A 314 25.55 0.69 17.68
C THR A 314 25.16 2.17 17.80
N ASP A 315 25.43 2.94 16.75
CA ASP A 315 24.94 4.32 16.60
C ASP A 315 23.53 4.38 15.99
N ALA A 316 22.97 3.23 15.57
CA ALA A 316 21.61 3.15 15.07
C ALA A 316 20.59 3.40 16.20
N MET A 317 19.42 3.95 15.84
CA MET A 317 18.31 4.01 16.78
C MET A 317 17.86 2.60 17.16
N ILE A 318 17.46 2.41 18.43
CA ILE A 318 16.93 1.13 18.91
C ILE A 318 15.42 1.25 19.14
N GLY A 319 14.66 0.39 18.46
CA GLY A 319 13.23 0.17 18.65
C GLY A 319 12.95 -1.11 19.43
N VAL A 320 11.73 -1.25 19.92
CA VAL A 320 11.25 -2.46 20.60
C VAL A 320 9.85 -2.76 20.06
N ARG A 321 9.65 -3.99 19.60
CA ARG A 321 8.35 -4.49 19.10
C ARG A 321 7.50 -5.14 20.20
#